data_AF-A0A6B3IF58-F1
#
_entry.id   AF-A0A6B3IF58-F1
#
_cell.length_a   1.000
_cell.length_b   1.000
_cell.length_c   1.000
_cell.angle_alpha   90.00
_cell.angle_beta   90.00
_cell.angle_gamma   90.00
#
_symmetry.space_group_name_H-M   'P 1'
#
loop_
_entity.id
_entity.type
_entity.pdbx_description
1 polymer ?
#
loop_
_entity_poly.entity_id
_entity_poly.type
_entity_poly.pdbx_seq_one_letter_code
_entity_poly.pdbx_strand_id
1 'polypeptide(L)'
;VISGHIAGMYAFSPVMGWLADRFGRLSVIGLAVGLLSTAALLAGTAGPRHGQTALGLFVLGLGWSAGMIAGSALLTDSVPQEARAAVQGLSDLTMNAA
;
A
#
# COMPACT_ATOMS: atom_id res chain seq x y z
N VAL A 1 -17.72 5.02 4.07
CA VAL A 1 -16.39 5.55 3.65
C VAL A 1 -15.25 4.61 3.99
N ILE A 2 -15.14 4.15 5.25
CA ILE A 2 -14.09 3.20 5.68
C ILE A 2 -14.17 1.86 4.96
N SER A 3 -15.36 1.31 4.70
CA SER A 3 -15.48 0.05 3.94
C SER A 3 -14.88 0.15 2.53
N GLY A 4 -14.94 1.33 1.90
CA GLY A 4 -14.28 1.59 0.62
C GLY A 4 -12.76 1.57 0.75
N HIS A 5 -12.22 2.20 1.79
CA HIS A 5 -10.79 2.14 2.11
C HIS A 5 -10.31 0.69 2.29
N ILE A 6 -11.01 -0.09 3.12
CA ILE A 6 -10.70 -1.51 3.37
C ILE A 6 -10.78 -2.33 2.09
N ALA A 7 -11.79 -2.08 1.24
CA ALA A 7 -11.87 -2.72 -0.07
C ALA A 7 -10.65 -2.39 -0.94
N GLY A 8 -10.21 -1.13 -0.96
CA GLY A 8 -8.97 -0.72 -1.63
C GLY A 8 -7.73 -1.44 -1.08
N MET A 9 -7.65 -1.63 0.25
CA MET A 9 -6.53 -2.30 0.90
C MET A 9 -6.42 -3.78 0.52
N TYR A 10 -7.53 -4.53 0.57
CA TYR A 10 -7.49 -6.00 0.51
C TYR A 10 -8.03 -6.60 -0.79
N ALA A 11 -9.08 -6.02 -1.41
CA ALA A 11 -9.68 -6.60 -2.61
C ALA A 11 -8.76 -6.49 -3.84
N PHE A 12 -7.92 -5.45 -3.86
CA PHE A 12 -6.98 -5.20 -4.96
C PHE A 12 -5.56 -5.75 -4.69
N SER A 13 -5.32 -6.37 -3.54
CA SER A 13 -4.02 -6.96 -3.20
C SER A 13 -3.50 -7.96 -4.24
N PRO A 14 -4.32 -8.89 -4.79
CA PRO A 14 -3.83 -9.80 -5.82
C PRO A 14 -3.34 -9.07 -7.07
N VAL A 15 -3.99 -7.96 -7.43
CA VAL A 15 -3.59 -7.13 -8.58
C VAL A 15 -2.24 -6.46 -8.32
N MET A 16 -2.03 -5.93 -7.12
CA MET A 16 -0.75 -5.31 -6.75
C MET A 16 0.39 -6.33 -6.69
N GLY A 17 0.12 -7.55 -6.23
CA GLY A 17 1.07 -8.66 -6.29
C GLY A 17 1.47 -8.99 -7.73
N TRP A 18 0.47 -9.20 -8.60
CA TRP A 18 0.70 -9.44 -10.03
C TRP A 18 1.48 -8.31 -10.69
N LEU A 19 1.16 -7.05 -10.35
CA LEU A 19 1.86 -5.88 -10.86
C LEU A 19 3.32 -5.84 -10.41
N ALA A 20 3.58 -6.17 -9.14
CA ALA A 20 4.92 -6.18 -8.57
C ALA A 20 5.78 -7.29 -9.16
N ASP A 21 5.18 -8.46 -9.46
CA ASP A 21 5.85 -9.57 -10.13
C ASP A 21 6.15 -9.25 -11.59
N ARG A 22 5.23 -8.56 -12.28
CA ARG A 22 5.35 -8.27 -13.72
C ARG A 22 6.25 -7.07 -14.04
N PHE A 23 6.12 -5.98 -13.27
CA PHE A 23 6.77 -4.69 -13.58
C PHE A 23 7.92 -4.36 -12.60
N GLY A 24 8.16 -5.24 -11.62
CA GLY A 24 9.20 -5.08 -10.62
C GLY A 24 8.73 -4.35 -9.36
N ARG A 25 9.38 -4.68 -8.24
CA ARG A 25 9.05 -4.18 -6.90
C ARG A 25 9.13 -2.64 -6.82
N LEU A 26 10.24 -2.07 -7.30
CA LEU A 26 10.49 -0.62 -7.24
C LEU A 26 9.48 0.20 -8.05
N SER A 27 9.07 -0.30 -9.23
CA SER A 27 8.05 0.36 -10.07
C SER A 27 6.71 0.47 -9.33
N VAL A 28 6.30 -0.60 -8.64
CA VAL A 28 5.05 -0.62 -7.87
C VAL A 28 5.13 0.20 -6.59
N ILE A 29 6.32 0.28 -5.96
CA ILE A 29 6.56 1.26 -4.88
C ILE A 29 6.40 2.69 -5.41
N GLY A 30 6.93 3.01 -6.59
CA GLY A 30 6.71 4.31 -7.23
C GLY A 30 5.23 4.61 -7.49
N LEU A 31 4.46 3.60 -7.94
CA LEU A 31 3.01 3.70 -8.07
C LEU A 31 2.34 3.98 -6.72
N ALA A 32 2.75 3.28 -5.66
CA ALA A 32 2.24 3.49 -4.31
C ALA A 32 2.44 4.95 -3.86
N VAL A 33 3.63 5.53 -4.08
CA VAL A 33 3.90 6.94 -3.80
C VAL A 33 2.92 7.85 -4.55
N GLY A 34 2.74 7.64 -5.86
CA GLY A 34 1.80 8.43 -6.66
C GLY A 34 0.36 8.34 -6.17
N LEU A 35 -0.10 7.14 -5.80
CA LEU A 35 -1.44 6.92 -5.23
C LEU A 35 -1.60 7.61 -3.88
N LEU A 36 -0.61 7.48 -2.98
CA LEU A 36 -0.64 8.10 -1.66
C LEU A 36 -0.62 9.63 -1.74
N SER A 37 0.20 10.21 -2.64
CA SER A 37 0.18 11.66 -2.90
C SER A 37 -1.18 12.12 -3.44
N THR A 38 -1.78 11.36 -4.35
CA THR A 38 -3.11 11.67 -4.89
C THR A 38 -4.19 11.59 -3.79
N ALA A 39 -4.13 10.57 -2.94
CA ALA A 39 -5.02 10.43 -1.80
C ALA A 39 -4.91 11.61 -0.83
N ALA A 40 -3.69 12.04 -0.52
CA ALA A 40 -3.42 13.19 0.34
C ALA A 40 -4.01 14.48 -0.26
N LEU A 41 -3.84 14.71 -1.57
CA LEU A 41 -4.43 15.86 -2.26
C LEU A 41 -5.96 15.82 -2.24
N LEU A 42 -6.56 14.66 -2.52
CA LEU A 42 -8.01 14.48 -2.51
C LEU A 42 -8.60 14.73 -1.12
N ALA A 43 -8.00 14.14 -0.08
CA ALA A 43 -8.45 14.31 1.30
C ALA A 43 -8.20 15.74 1.81
N GLY A 44 -7.02 16.31 1.55
CA GLY A 44 -6.63 17.64 2.00
C GLY A 44 -7.44 18.78 1.37
N THR A 45 -7.95 18.57 0.15
CA THR A 45 -8.78 19.57 -0.54
C THR A 45 -10.28 19.30 -0.45
N ALA A 46 -10.73 18.26 0.27
CA ALA A 46 -12.13 17.85 0.28
C ALA A 46 -13.08 18.89 0.88
N GLY A 47 -12.66 19.61 1.93
CA GLY A 47 -13.55 20.48 2.70
C GLY A 47 -14.77 19.70 3.23
N PRO A 48 -16.01 20.22 3.13
CA PRO A 48 -17.21 19.51 3.59
C PRO A 48 -17.70 18.41 2.61
N ARG A 49 -17.00 18.17 1.49
CA ARG A 49 -17.45 17.25 0.43
C ARG A 49 -17.14 15.80 0.79
N HIS A 50 -18.08 15.13 1.44
CA HIS A 50 -17.96 13.72 1.85
C HIS A 50 -17.60 12.76 0.71
N GLY A 51 -18.09 13.00 -0.51
CA GLY A 51 -17.76 12.16 -1.68
C GLY A 51 -16.27 12.21 -2.05
N GLN A 52 -15.65 13.39 -1.96
CA GLN A 52 -14.23 13.55 -2.24
C GLN A 52 -13.37 12.93 -1.14
N THR A 53 -13.77 13.05 0.12
CA THR A 53 -13.14 12.32 1.23
C THR A 53 -13.23 10.81 1.03
N ALA A 54 -14.39 10.31 0.60
CA ALA A 54 -14.57 8.88 0.33
C ALA A 54 -13.66 8.38 -0.80
N LEU A 55 -13.51 9.15 -1.88
CA LEU A 55 -12.58 8.84 -2.97
C LEU A 55 -11.12 8.87 -2.49
N GLY A 56 -10.73 9.89 -1.72
CA GLY A 56 -9.38 9.97 -1.14
C GLY A 56 -9.05 8.76 -0.26
N LEU A 57 -9.99 8.33 0.58
CA LEU A 57 -9.85 7.13 1.41
C LEU A 57 -9.75 5.83 0.59
N PHE A 58 -10.49 5.71 -0.51
CA PHE A 58 -10.38 4.56 -1.41
C PHE A 58 -8.99 4.52 -2.08
N VAL A 59 -8.54 5.64 -2.64
CA VAL A 59 -7.21 5.76 -3.28
C VAL A 59 -6.10 5.52 -2.25
N LEU A 60 -6.27 5.97 -1.01
CA LEU A 60 -5.36 5.68 0.10
C LEU A 60 -5.23 4.17 0.33
N GLY A 61 -6.35 3.43 0.29
CA GLY A 61 -6.34 1.97 0.43
C GLY A 61 -5.56 1.28 -0.69
N LEU A 62 -5.73 1.74 -1.94
CA LEU A 62 -4.96 1.23 -3.08
C LEU A 62 -3.45 1.51 -2.95
N GLY A 63 -3.09 2.72 -2.55
CA GLY A 63 -1.69 3.10 -2.31
C GLY A 63 -1.05 2.28 -1.20
N TRP A 64 -1.78 2.04 -0.11
CA TRP A 64 -1.35 1.15 0.97
C TRP A 64 -1.12 -0.28 0.47
N SER A 65 -2.04 -0.83 -0.33
CA SER A 65 -1.92 -2.18 -0.89
C SER A 65 -0.68 -2.30 -1.77
N ALA A 66 -0.48 -1.36 -2.71
CA ALA A 66 0.68 -1.32 -3.58
C ALA A 66 2.00 -1.25 -2.79
N GLY A 67 2.06 -0.37 -1.78
CA GLY A 67 3.26 -0.17 -0.95
C GLY A 67 3.58 -1.37 -0.08
N MET A 68 2.59 -1.92 0.63
CA MET A 68 2.76 -3.08 1.50
C MET A 68 3.23 -4.31 0.74
N ILE A 69 2.60 -4.60 -0.40
CA ILE A 69 2.87 -5.83 -1.15
C ILE A 69 4.22 -5.74 -1.83
N ALA A 70 4.50 -4.65 -2.54
CA ALA A 70 5.78 -4.49 -3.22
C ALA A 70 6.94 -4.29 -2.24
N GLY A 71 6.72 -3.58 -1.13
CA GLY A 71 7.71 -3.35 -0.07
C GLY A 71 8.07 -4.63 0.67
N SER A 72 7.08 -5.43 1.08
CA SER A 72 7.33 -6.73 1.74
C SER A 72 8.02 -7.71 0.81
N ALA A 73 7.62 -7.74 -0.47
CA ALA A 73 8.28 -8.55 -1.48
C ALA A 73 9.74 -8.11 -1.69
N LEU A 74 10.01 -6.81 -1.81
CA LEU A 74 11.38 -6.29 -1.92
C LEU A 74 12.23 -6.64 -0.69
N LEU A 75 11.67 -6.50 0.50
CA LEU A 75 12.35 -6.77 1.76
C LEU A 75 12.74 -8.25 1.86
N THR A 76 11.82 -9.16 1.54
CA THR A 76 12.07 -10.61 1.56
C THR A 76 12.99 -11.07 0.43
N ASP A 77 12.94 -10.41 -0.74
CA ASP A 77 13.85 -10.64 -1.86
C ASP A 77 15.30 -10.21 -1.53
N SER A 78 15.46 -9.28 -0.58
CA SER A 78 16.76 -8.71 -0.18
C SER A 78 17.54 -9.55 0.83
N VAL A 79 16.98 -10.66 1.32
CA VAL A 79 17.60 -11.48 2.36
C VAL A 79 17.57 -12.98 2.01
N PRO A 80 18.51 -13.79 2.54
CA PRO A 80 18.49 -15.24 2.41
C PRO A 80 17.19 -15.84 2.95
N GLN A 81 16.77 -16.98 2.40
CA GLN A 81 15.49 -17.62 2.73
C GLN A 81 15.28 -17.84 4.23
N GLU A 82 16.33 -18.26 4.94
CA GLU A 82 16.35 -18.48 6.40
C GLU A 82 16.07 -17.22 7.23
N ALA A 83 16.37 -16.03 6.71
CA ALA A 83 16.16 -14.76 7.40
C ALA A 83 14.81 -14.09 7.07
N ARG A 84 14.11 -14.53 6.01
CA ARG A 84 12.89 -13.88 5.50
C ARG A 84 11.79 -13.74 6.56
N ALA A 85 11.53 -14.82 7.31
CA ALA A 85 10.49 -14.81 8.34
C ALA A 85 10.81 -13.82 9.48
N ALA A 86 12.07 -13.77 9.92
CA ALA A 86 12.50 -12.86 10.98
C ALA A 86 12.42 -11.39 10.55
N VAL A 87 12.85 -11.09 9.32
CA VAL A 87 12.82 -9.73 8.77
C VAL A 87 11.39 -9.25 8.52
N GLN A 88 10.51 -10.13 8.02
CA GLN A 88 9.09 -9.79 7.89
C GLN A 88 8.45 -9.53 9.26
N GLY A 89 8.74 -10.37 10.27
CA GLY A 89 8.26 -10.15 11.64
C GLY A 89 8.77 -8.84 12.25
N LEU A 90 10.02 -8.45 11.98
CA LEU A 90 10.57 -7.16 12.41
C LEU A 90 9.85 -5.98 11.71
N SER A 91 9.56 -6.12 10.42
CA SER A 91 8.79 -5.14 9.67
C SER A 91 7.40 -4.97 10.30
N ASP A 92 6.69 -6.07 10.52
CA ASP A 92 5.35 -6.06 11.12
C ASP A 92 5.37 -5.48 12.53
N LEU A 93 6.36 -5.82 13.36
CA LEU A 93 6.53 -5.25 14.70
C LEU A 93 6.76 -3.73 14.62
N THR A 94 7.63 -3.29 13.72
CA THR A 94 7.94 -1.85 13.55
C THR A 94 6.70 -1.07 13.11
N MET A 95 5.89 -1.64 12.21
CA MET A 95 4.65 -1.01 11.73
C MET A 95 3.58 -0.90 12.82
N ASN A 96 3.55 -1.81 13.79
CA ASN A 96 2.58 -1.79 14.89
C ASN A 96 3.07 -1.01 16.12
N ALA A 97 4.38 -0.79 16.25
CA ALA A 97 4.98 -0.07 17.38
C ALA A 97 5.10 1.46 17.17
N ALA A 98 5.02 1.92 15.92
CA ALA A 98 5.04 3.34 15.54
C ALA A 98 3.62 3.96 15.58
#